data_AF-A0A2N1T7B1-F1
#
_entry.id   AF-A0A2N1T7B1-F1
#
_cell.length_a   1.000
_cell.length_b   1.000
_cell.length_c   1.000
_cell.angle_alpha   90.00
_cell.angle_beta   90.00
_cell.angle_gamma   90.00
#
_symmetry.space_group_name_H-M   'P 1'
#
loop_
_entity.id
_entity.type
_entity.pdbx_description
1 polymer ?
#
loop_
_entity_poly.entity_id
_entity_poly.type
_entity_poly.pdbx_seq_one_letter_code
_entity_poly.pdbx_strand_id
1 'polypeptide(L)'
;MSIKIKLIGLGLVVVLVASAFIYFRYFFTYEQRNMFQRKIETVTGQNLSITIFGFDGRIIQKWTGVQKITSSKPGNNYTYFYTRENKYVQIPNSVWYIAEEE
;
A
#
# COMPACT_ATOMS: atom_id res chain seq x y z
N MET A 1 40.58 7.00 17.17
CA MET A 1 39.90 5.68 17.15
C MET A 1 40.82 4.69 16.46
N SER A 2 41.25 3.63 17.14
CA SER A 2 42.28 2.72 16.63
C SER A 2 41.79 1.96 15.39
N ILE A 3 42.67 1.77 14.40
CA ILE A 3 42.41 1.06 13.13
C ILE A 3 41.77 -0.33 13.36
N LYS A 4 42.13 -1.00 14.46
CA LYS A 4 41.54 -2.27 14.91
C LYS A 4 40.02 -2.20 15.11
N ILE A 5 39.52 -1.11 15.68
CA ILE A 5 38.07 -0.93 15.94
C ILE A 5 37.32 -0.67 14.63
N LYS A 6 37.93 0.05 13.67
CA LYS A 6 37.34 0.25 12.34
C LYS A 6 37.22 -1.06 11.56
N LEU A 7 38.22 -1.93 11.63
CA LEU A 7 38.19 -3.25 10.98
C LEU A 7 37.13 -4.17 11.58
N ILE A 8 36.98 -4.18 12.91
CA ILE A 8 35.94 -4.95 13.59
C ILE A 8 34.54 -4.41 13.23
N GLY A 9 34.37 -3.08 13.24
CA GLY A 9 33.11 -2.45 12.83
C GLY A 9 32.75 -2.75 11.37
N LEU A 10 33.72 -2.70 10.47
CA LEU A 10 33.51 -3.04 9.06
C LEU A 10 33.12 -4.51 8.89
N GLY A 11 33.78 -5.43 9.60
CA GLY A 11 33.43 -6.85 9.59
C GLY A 11 32.00 -7.09 10.07
N LEU A 12 31.58 -6.39 11.13
CA LEU A 12 30.22 -6.48 11.68
C LEU A 12 29.17 -5.99 10.68
N VAL A 13 29.44 -4.89 9.96
CA VAL A 13 28.55 -4.37 8.92
C VAL A 13 28.41 -5.36 7.77
N VAL A 14 29.52 -5.96 7.31
CA VAL A 14 29.48 -6.95 6.22
C VAL A 14 28.66 -8.18 6.63
N VAL A 15 28.82 -8.66 7.86
CA VAL A 15 28.03 -9.78 8.40
C VAL A 15 26.55 -9.41 8.50
N LEU A 16 26.22 -8.18 8.90
CA LEU A 16 24.85 -7.68 8.94
C LEU A 16 24.20 -7.64 7.54
N VAL A 17 24.92 -7.14 6.55
CA VAL A 17 24.43 -7.08 5.17
C VAL A 17 24.25 -8.48 4.58
N ALA A 18 25.21 -9.39 4.81
CA ALA A 18 25.13 -10.77 4.34
C ALA A 18 23.97 -11.54 4.99
N SER A 19 23.79 -11.40 6.31
CA SER A 19 22.69 -12.04 7.03
C SER A 19 21.33 -11.50 6.61
N ALA A 20 21.20 -10.18 6.43
CA ALA A 20 19.99 -9.58 5.85
C ALA A 20 19.72 -10.13 4.44
N PHE A 21 20.74 -10.20 3.58
CA PHE A 21 20.59 -10.72 2.22
C PHE A 21 20.09 -12.17 2.20
N ILE A 22 20.67 -13.04 3.03
CA ILE A 22 20.25 -14.45 3.13
C ILE A 22 18.81 -14.53 3.69
N TYR A 23 18.47 -13.72 4.69
CA TYR A 23 17.12 -13.66 5.25
C TYR A 23 16.08 -13.26 4.19
N PHE A 24 16.32 -12.19 3.42
CA PHE A 24 15.46 -11.76 2.32
C PHE A 24 15.42 -12.77 1.15
N ARG A 25 16.46 -13.58 0.97
CA ARG A 25 16.51 -14.54 -0.14
C ARG A 25 15.76 -15.85 0.16
N TYR A 26 15.83 -16.33 1.40
CA TYR A 26 15.33 -17.66 1.78
C TYR A 26 14.04 -17.63 2.59
N PHE A 27 13.83 -16.64 3.46
CA PHE A 27 12.64 -16.58 4.32
C PHE A 27 11.47 -15.82 3.70
N PHE A 28 11.72 -14.98 2.70
CA PHE A 28 10.67 -14.30 1.95
C PHE A 28 9.98 -15.28 0.98
N THR A 29 9.02 -16.01 1.53
CA THR A 29 8.09 -16.85 0.77
C THR A 29 7.35 -16.02 -0.28
N TYR A 30 6.87 -16.65 -1.36
CA TYR A 30 6.11 -15.96 -2.42
C TYR A 30 4.95 -15.13 -1.86
N GLU A 31 4.25 -15.66 -0.85
CA GLU A 31 3.18 -14.96 -0.15
C GLU A 31 3.66 -13.69 0.56
N GLN A 32 4.81 -13.76 1.24
CA GLN A 32 5.38 -12.60 1.92
C GLN A 32 5.92 -11.55 0.93
N ARG A 33 6.46 -11.98 -0.22
CA ARG A 33 6.85 -11.08 -1.32
C ARG A 33 5.65 -10.33 -1.86
N ASN A 34 4.56 -11.03 -2.13
CA ASN A 34 3.33 -10.45 -2.64
C ASN A 34 2.70 -9.50 -1.61
N MET A 35 2.70 -9.85 -0.31
CA MET A 35 2.25 -8.95 0.75
C MET A 35 3.12 -7.70 0.89
N PHE A 36 4.45 -7.83 0.78
CA PHE A 36 5.37 -6.70 0.85
C PHE A 36 5.25 -5.79 -0.36
N GLN A 37 5.14 -6.35 -1.57
CA GLN A 37 4.87 -5.61 -2.80
C GLN A 37 3.55 -4.85 -2.70
N ARG A 38 2.47 -5.52 -2.29
CA ARG A 38 1.17 -4.86 -2.06
C ARG A 38 1.28 -3.75 -1.02
N LYS A 39 2.02 -3.96 0.07
CA LYS A 39 2.20 -2.94 1.12
C LYS A 39 3.00 -1.74 0.61
N ILE A 40 4.01 -1.97 -0.22
CA ILE A 40 4.73 -0.89 -0.91
C ILE A 40 3.80 -0.15 -1.85
N GLU A 41 3.06 -0.86 -2.71
CA GLU A 41 2.08 -0.28 -3.63
C GLU A 41 0.96 0.48 -2.90
N THR A 42 0.53 0.03 -1.73
CA THR A 42 -0.42 0.76 -0.88
C THR A 42 0.20 2.06 -0.37
N VAL A 43 1.47 2.07 0.02
CA VAL A 43 2.12 3.29 0.53
C VAL A 43 2.47 4.27 -0.59
N THR A 44 2.89 3.80 -1.76
CA THR A 44 3.34 4.65 -2.88
C THR A 44 2.27 4.92 -3.94
N GLY A 45 1.24 4.08 -4.07
CA GLY A 45 0.23 4.12 -5.14
C GLY A 45 -1.17 4.57 -4.69
N GLN A 46 -1.34 5.00 -3.44
CA GLN A 46 -2.58 5.64 -2.97
C GLN A 46 -2.64 7.11 -3.41
N ASN A 47 -2.81 7.37 -4.72
CA ASN A 47 -3.04 8.73 -5.28
C ASN A 47 -4.52 9.03 -5.53
N LEU A 48 -5.40 8.02 -5.56
CA LEU A 48 -6.80 8.25 -5.87
C LEU A 48 -7.46 9.07 -4.76
N SER A 49 -8.29 10.01 -5.18
CA SER A 49 -9.30 10.64 -4.33
C SER A 49 -10.68 10.16 -4.80
N ILE A 50 -11.63 10.07 -3.88
CA ILE A 50 -13.02 9.76 -4.20
C ILE A 50 -13.87 10.80 -3.55
N THR A 51 -14.66 11.49 -4.36
CA THR A 51 -15.59 12.51 -3.90
C THR A 51 -17.00 12.11 -4.30
N ILE A 52 -17.87 11.93 -3.30
CA ILE A 52 -19.31 11.72 -3.52
C ILE A 52 -19.98 13.08 -3.57
N PHE A 53 -20.62 13.34 -4.70
CA PHE A 53 -21.44 14.52 -4.92
C PHE A 53 -22.91 14.19 -4.70
N GLY A 54 -23.63 15.11 -4.05
CA GLY A 54 -25.09 15.09 -4.00
C GLY A 54 -25.69 15.50 -5.34
N PHE A 55 -27.00 15.27 -5.49
CA PHE A 55 -27.75 15.69 -6.67
C PHE A 55 -27.72 17.20 -6.91
N ASP A 56 -27.44 17.98 -5.88
CA ASP A 56 -27.26 19.44 -5.89
C ASP A 56 -25.81 19.88 -6.23
N GLY A 57 -24.92 18.94 -6.54
CA GLY A 57 -23.51 19.20 -6.86
C GLY A 57 -22.65 19.51 -5.63
N ARG A 58 -23.20 19.44 -4.41
CA ARG A 58 -22.43 19.63 -3.17
C ARG A 58 -21.64 18.38 -2.83
N ILE A 59 -20.45 18.59 -2.26
CA ILE A 59 -19.64 17.49 -1.74
C ILE A 59 -20.30 16.95 -0.48
N ILE A 60 -20.76 15.69 -0.53
CA ILE A 60 -21.30 14.99 0.63
C ILE A 60 -20.15 14.38 1.42
N GLN A 61 -19.19 13.77 0.72
CA GLN A 61 -18.06 13.08 1.35
C GLN A 61 -16.86 12.99 0.42
N LYS A 62 -15.65 13.19 0.95
CA LYS A 62 -14.40 13.06 0.20
C LYS A 62 -13.43 12.16 0.96
N TRP A 63 -12.86 11.19 0.27
CA TRP A 63 -11.72 10.41 0.72
C TRP A 63 -10.53 10.70 -0.18
N THR A 64 -9.34 10.78 0.41
CA THR A 64 -8.08 11.04 -0.31
C THR A 64 -7.06 9.98 0.06
N GLY A 65 -6.23 9.56 -0.89
CA GLY A 65 -5.24 8.52 -0.65
C GLY A 65 -5.92 7.16 -0.47
N VAL A 66 -6.81 6.83 -1.39
CA VAL A 66 -7.44 5.51 -1.45
C VAL A 66 -6.85 4.69 -2.60
N GLN A 67 -6.92 3.38 -2.51
CA GLN A 67 -6.53 2.46 -3.56
C GLN A 67 -7.71 1.54 -3.86
N LYS A 68 -8.07 1.41 -5.14
CA LYS A 68 -9.11 0.48 -5.58
C LYS A 68 -8.65 -0.94 -5.34
N ILE A 69 -9.46 -1.74 -4.65
CA ILE A 69 -9.19 -3.15 -4.43
C ILE A 69 -9.90 -3.95 -5.52
N THR A 70 -9.12 -4.58 -6.40
CA THR A 70 -9.58 -5.43 -7.52
C THR A 70 -10.12 -6.78 -7.04
N SER A 71 -11.06 -6.79 -6.08
CA SER A 71 -11.56 -8.04 -5.48
C SER A 71 -13.07 -8.09 -5.30
N SER A 72 -13.85 -7.53 -6.21
CA SER A 72 -15.28 -7.85 -6.26
C SER A 72 -15.49 -9.12 -7.08
N LYS A 73 -16.02 -10.19 -6.44
CA LYS A 73 -16.57 -11.33 -7.18
C LYS A 73 -17.63 -10.82 -8.17
N PRO A 74 -17.74 -11.40 -9.38
CA PRO A 74 -18.78 -11.00 -10.33
C PRO A 74 -20.15 -11.18 -9.67
N GLY A 75 -20.93 -10.08 -9.59
CA GLY A 75 -22.25 -10.04 -8.95
C GLY A 75 -22.40 -9.05 -7.78
N ASN A 76 -21.32 -8.45 -7.28
CA ASN A 76 -21.41 -7.44 -6.22
C ASN A 76 -21.57 -6.02 -6.79
N ASN A 77 -22.60 -5.30 -6.35
CA ASN A 77 -22.90 -3.91 -6.74
C ASN A 77 -22.03 -2.85 -6.03
N TYR A 78 -20.85 -3.23 -5.54
CA TYR A 78 -19.97 -2.37 -4.76
C TYR A 78 -18.54 -2.41 -5.28
N THR A 79 -17.90 -1.25 -5.23
CA THR A 79 -16.46 -1.08 -5.41
C THR A 79 -15.82 -0.89 -4.04
N TYR A 80 -14.77 -1.67 -3.76
CA TYR A 80 -14.03 -1.61 -2.50
C TYR A 80 -12.77 -0.79 -2.65
N PHE A 81 -12.52 0.07 -1.67
CA PHE A 81 -11.34 0.92 -1.62
C PHE A 81 -10.63 0.76 -0.28
N TYR A 82 -9.31 0.82 -0.33
CA TYR A 82 -8.44 0.80 0.84
C TYR A 82 -7.89 2.20 1.11
N THR A 83 -8.09 2.72 2.31
CA THR A 83 -7.56 4.01 2.73
C THR A 83 -6.13 3.87 3.29
N ARG A 84 -5.36 4.97 3.30
CA ARG A 84 -4.08 5.09 4.02
C ARG A 84 -4.14 4.67 5.49
N GLU A 85 -5.28 4.89 6.13
CA GLU A 85 -5.52 4.56 7.54
C GLU A 85 -5.87 3.08 7.77
N ASN A 86 -5.64 2.21 6.78
CA ASN A 86 -5.90 0.78 6.87
C ASN A 86 -7.39 0.43 7.02
N LYS A 87 -8.29 1.38 6.71
CA LYS A 87 -9.76 1.22 6.72
C LYS A 87 -10.29 0.89 5.33
N TYR A 88 -11.35 0.10 5.29
CA TYR A 88 -12.09 -0.21 4.06
C TYR A 88 -13.22 0.80 3.83
N VAL A 89 -13.34 1.27 2.60
CA VAL A 89 -14.46 2.08 2.13
C VAL A 89 -15.19 1.29 1.05
N GLN A 90 -16.51 1.22 1.15
CA GLN A 90 -17.36 0.53 0.18
C GLN A 90 -18.23 1.57 -0.49
N ILE A 91 -18.20 1.61 -1.82
CA ILE A 91 -18.98 2.57 -2.59
C ILE A 91 -19.92 1.78 -3.50
N PRO A 92 -21.24 2.00 -3.40
CA PRO A 92 -22.19 1.41 -4.33
C PRO A 92 -21.87 1.84 -5.76
N ASN A 93 -21.99 0.93 -6.73
CA ASN A 93 -21.83 1.23 -8.15
C ASN A 93 -22.93 2.19 -8.68
N SER A 94 -23.99 2.42 -7.89
CA SER A 94 -25.04 3.40 -8.18
C SER A 94 -24.64 4.84 -7.86
N VAL A 95 -23.45 5.08 -7.28
CA VAL A 95 -22.95 6.44 -7.05
C VAL A 95 -22.49 7.04 -8.38
N TRP A 96 -23.01 8.23 -8.68
CA TRP A 96 -23.05 8.79 -10.03
C TRP A 96 -21.71 9.39 -10.51
N TYR A 97 -20.82 9.78 -9.60
CA TYR A 97 -19.55 10.42 -9.94
C TYR A 97 -18.44 9.94 -9.01
N ILE A 98 -17.46 9.23 -9.57
CA ILE A 98 -16.18 8.94 -8.94
C ILE A 98 -15.14 9.70 -9.77
N ALA A 99 -14.60 10.78 -9.21
CA ALA A 99 -13.51 11.51 -9.83
C ALA A 99 -12.18 10.87 -9.40
N GLU A 100 -11.60 10.04 -10.27
CA GLU A 100 -10.24 9.52 -10.12
C GLU A 100 -9.27 10.63 -10.57
N GLU A 101 -8.70 11.37 -9.62
CA GLU A 101 -7.60 12.30 -9.91
C GLU A 101 -6.28 11.51 -9.93
N GLU A 102 -5.63 11.44 -11.10
CA GLU A 102 -4.30 10.82 -11.31
C GLU A 102 -3.14 11.70 -10.83
#